data_AF-U3A099-F1
#
_entry.id   AF-U3A099-F1
#
_cell.length_a   1.000
_cell.length_b   1.000
_cell.length_c   1.000
_cell.angle_alpha   90.00
_cell.angle_beta   90.00
_cell.angle_gamma   90.00
#
_symmetry.space_group_name_H-M   'P 1'
#
loop_
_entity.id
_entity.type
_entity.pdbx_description
1 polymer ?
#
loop_
_entity_poly.entity_id
_entity_poly.type
_entity_poly.pdbx_seq_one_letter_code
_entity_poly.pdbx_strand_id
1 'polypeptide(L)'
;MGELIANESESNMNEAQTRFHIIDTVLKECLDWEDFIEVEHHKSSNGFTDYELGHPRRVIVEAKREGIGFEIPAGISSNSTLPIQTLYQASPNLKSAMEQAANYCARRGVPIAVVTNGHQYVAFLGTRIDGINVDEGSALIFTSLLHMYDNFNEAWNCLSRHGVDDKRLIRKLTIGDTSLPSKLSTKLIDYPKIRYPSDIQINLRQLSELFIQDVVDNPELEKDFYKKCYCESGVLNRYSLLSKNILEARYSSIFSNTEQQPSTTPVSSKKGSNFTPEILAEALSRRPIVLIGDVGVGKTSFIKNLYHNSAYNEFKRSFMCI
;
A
#
# COMPACT_ATOMS: atom_id res chain seq x y z
N MET A 1 13.03 -19.17 16.45
CA MET A 1 12.58 -19.96 15.27
C MET A 1 13.70 -20.73 14.58
N GLY A 2 14.81 -20.11 14.16
CA GLY A 2 15.92 -20.84 13.53
C GLY A 2 16.51 -21.99 14.38
N GLU A 3 16.59 -21.79 15.70
CA GLU A 3 17.02 -22.84 16.65
C GLU A 3 16.02 -24.01 16.74
N LEU A 4 14.71 -23.74 16.65
CA LEU A 4 13.68 -24.80 16.64
C LEU A 4 13.85 -25.70 15.42
N ILE A 5 14.12 -25.11 14.26
CA ILE A 5 14.33 -25.83 12.99
C ILE A 5 15.61 -26.68 13.07
N ALA A 6 16.68 -26.18 13.69
CA ALA A 6 17.92 -26.93 13.87
C ALA A 6 17.72 -28.15 14.80
N ASN A 7 17.01 -27.96 15.91
CA ASN A 7 16.76 -29.00 16.91
C ASN A 7 15.76 -30.08 16.47
N GLU A 8 14.95 -29.82 15.44
CA GLU A 8 14.01 -30.78 14.83
C GLU A 8 14.75 -32.04 14.32
N SER A 9 16.02 -31.90 13.96
CA SER A 9 16.86 -33.00 13.46
C SER A 9 17.50 -33.89 14.55
N GLU A 10 17.44 -33.49 15.84
CA GLU A 10 18.17 -34.15 16.93
C GLU A 10 17.28 -34.67 18.09
N SER A 11 15.96 -34.50 18.05
CA SER A 11 15.10 -34.67 19.23
C SER A 11 14.73 -36.12 19.58
N ASN A 12 15.12 -36.55 20.79
CA ASN A 12 14.81 -37.81 21.47
C ASN A 12 13.82 -37.61 22.65
N MET A 13 12.94 -36.60 22.57
CA MET A 13 11.99 -36.20 23.61
C MET A 13 10.60 -36.83 23.42
N ASN A 14 9.82 -36.93 24.50
CA ASN A 14 8.45 -37.44 24.48
C ASN A 14 7.52 -36.45 23.71
N GLU A 15 6.95 -36.92 22.60
CA GLU A 15 6.23 -36.15 21.55
C GLU A 15 5.31 -35.03 22.08
N ALA A 16 4.57 -35.28 23.16
CA ALA A 16 3.63 -34.31 23.71
C ALA A 16 4.30 -33.08 24.37
N GLN A 17 5.46 -33.26 25.01
CA GLN A 17 6.21 -32.17 25.67
C GLN A 17 6.95 -31.33 24.64
N THR A 18 7.51 -31.97 23.61
CA THR A 18 8.19 -31.30 22.49
C THR A 18 7.25 -30.35 21.75
N ARG A 19 6.01 -30.80 21.48
CA ARG A 19 5.00 -29.99 20.79
C ARG A 19 4.63 -28.71 21.54
N PHE A 20 4.28 -28.80 22.82
CA PHE A 20 3.88 -27.60 23.59
C PHE A 20 5.07 -26.64 23.72
N HIS A 21 6.29 -27.15 23.85
CA HIS A 21 7.48 -26.32 23.84
C HIS A 21 7.67 -25.57 22.51
N ILE A 22 7.48 -26.26 21.36
CA ILE A 22 7.54 -25.61 20.04
C ILE A 22 6.48 -24.51 19.92
N ILE A 23 5.22 -24.83 20.23
CA ILE A 23 4.10 -23.88 20.10
C ILE A 23 4.31 -22.68 21.04
N ASP A 24 4.69 -22.92 22.30
CA ASP A 24 4.99 -21.85 23.25
C ASP A 24 6.10 -20.93 22.73
N THR A 25 7.19 -21.51 22.23
CA THR A 25 8.32 -20.74 21.69
C THR A 25 7.90 -19.91 20.48
N VAL A 26 7.10 -20.47 19.57
CA VAL A 26 6.58 -19.73 18.42
C VAL A 26 5.65 -18.60 18.86
N LEU A 27 4.68 -18.87 19.74
CA LEU A 27 3.72 -17.86 20.18
C LEU A 27 4.39 -16.75 21.01
N LYS A 28 5.21 -17.12 22.00
CA LYS A 28 5.83 -16.19 22.95
C LYS A 28 6.99 -15.42 22.33
N GLU A 29 7.99 -16.15 21.83
CA GLU A 29 9.27 -15.56 21.41
C GLU A 29 9.26 -15.09 19.96
N CYS A 30 8.45 -15.69 19.09
CA CYS A 30 8.44 -15.35 17.66
C CYS A 30 7.26 -14.45 17.26
N LEU A 31 6.11 -14.53 17.94
CA LEU A 31 4.89 -13.80 17.59
C LEU A 31 4.44 -12.78 18.66
N ASP A 32 5.25 -12.60 19.71
CA ASP A 32 5.09 -11.55 20.74
C ASP A 32 3.79 -11.66 21.55
N TRP A 33 3.45 -12.88 21.98
CA TRP A 33 2.26 -13.17 22.79
C TRP A 33 2.56 -13.48 24.27
N GLU A 34 3.80 -13.38 24.76
CA GLU A 34 4.23 -13.85 26.09
C GLU A 34 3.29 -13.45 27.25
N ASP A 35 2.97 -12.16 27.37
CA ASP A 35 2.08 -11.63 28.42
C ASP A 35 0.57 -11.73 28.08
N PHE A 36 0.25 -12.31 26.92
CA PHE A 36 -1.09 -12.28 26.32
C PHE A 36 -1.62 -13.68 25.98
N ILE A 37 -1.14 -14.71 26.67
CA ILE A 37 -1.61 -16.09 26.53
C ILE A 37 -2.37 -16.50 27.80
N GLU A 38 -3.64 -16.88 27.63
CA GLU A 38 -4.40 -17.62 28.62
C GLU A 38 -4.49 -19.09 28.18
N VAL A 39 -4.00 -20.02 29.02
CA VAL A 39 -4.25 -21.45 28.87
C VAL A 39 -5.38 -21.81 29.82
N GLU A 40 -6.50 -22.36 29.31
CA GLU A 40 -7.62 -22.72 30.19
C GLU A 40 -7.24 -23.87 31.14
N HIS A 41 -7.09 -23.57 32.42
CA HIS A 41 -6.92 -24.58 33.47
C HIS A 41 -8.24 -25.33 33.73
N HIS A 42 -8.38 -26.54 33.17
CA HIS A 42 -9.17 -27.71 33.63
C HIS A 42 -10.61 -27.55 34.21
N LYS A 43 -11.24 -26.37 34.23
CA LYS A 43 -12.51 -26.12 34.92
C LYS A 43 -13.51 -25.37 34.05
N SER A 44 -14.04 -26.02 33.02
CA SER A 44 -15.25 -25.55 32.34
C SER A 44 -15.95 -26.70 31.62
N SER A 45 -17.28 -26.75 31.73
CA SER A 45 -18.16 -27.73 31.08
C SER A 45 -18.35 -27.49 29.57
N ASN A 46 -17.67 -26.49 28.99
CA ASN A 46 -17.90 -26.02 27.61
C ASN A 46 -16.86 -26.48 26.56
N GLY A 47 -15.99 -27.42 26.93
CA GLY A 47 -14.88 -27.92 26.09
C GLY A 47 -13.59 -27.12 26.32
N PHE A 48 -12.45 -27.74 26.00
CA PHE A 48 -11.12 -27.19 26.27
C PHE A 48 -10.50 -26.62 24.99
N THR A 49 -9.90 -25.43 25.07
CA THR A 49 -9.00 -24.92 24.02
C THR A 49 -7.58 -24.82 24.53
N ASP A 50 -6.62 -25.11 23.66
CA ASP A 50 -5.22 -25.16 24.05
C ASP A 50 -4.64 -23.77 24.33
N TYR A 51 -4.91 -22.76 23.47
CA TYR A 51 -4.45 -21.39 23.72
C TYR A 51 -5.45 -20.29 23.40
N GLU A 52 -5.61 -19.43 24.39
CA GLU A 52 -6.31 -18.14 24.48
C GLU A 52 -5.45 -16.91 24.16
N LEU A 53 -5.41 -16.31 22.97
CA LEU A 53 -4.50 -15.15 22.76
C LEU A 53 -5.22 -13.80 22.87
N GLY A 54 -4.68 -12.90 23.68
CA GLY A 54 -5.08 -11.49 23.82
C GLY A 54 -5.97 -11.18 25.03
N HIS A 55 -5.90 -9.92 25.47
CA HIS A 55 -6.75 -9.37 26.53
C HIS A 55 -7.40 -8.06 26.05
N PRO A 56 -8.66 -8.06 25.56
CA PRO A 56 -9.59 -9.19 25.47
C PRO A 56 -9.17 -10.23 24.42
N ARG A 57 -9.69 -11.47 24.51
CA ARG A 57 -9.40 -12.58 23.59
C ARG A 57 -9.58 -12.19 22.11
N ARG A 58 -8.59 -12.51 21.27
CA ARG A 58 -8.52 -12.15 19.83
C ARG A 58 -8.27 -13.34 18.92
N VAL A 59 -7.58 -14.37 19.40
CA VAL A 59 -7.24 -15.57 18.64
C VAL A 59 -7.47 -16.80 19.51
N ILE A 60 -8.03 -17.84 18.92
CA ILE A 60 -8.09 -19.17 19.50
C ILE A 60 -7.12 -20.07 18.75
N VAL A 61 -6.23 -20.76 19.49
CA VAL A 61 -5.34 -21.78 18.92
C VAL A 61 -5.78 -23.17 19.39
N GLU A 62 -6.01 -24.06 18.43
CA GLU A 62 -6.29 -25.49 18.64
C GLU A 62 -5.04 -26.30 18.25
N ALA A 63 -4.46 -27.01 19.22
CA ALA A 63 -3.22 -27.75 19.08
C ALA A 63 -3.48 -29.28 18.99
N LYS A 64 -3.20 -29.88 17.83
CA LYS A 64 -3.26 -31.33 17.62
C LYS A 64 -1.93 -32.00 17.91
N ARG A 65 -1.93 -33.33 18.10
CA ARG A 65 -0.68 -34.09 18.34
C ARG A 65 0.22 -34.02 17.11
N GLU A 66 1.53 -34.07 17.31
CA GLU A 66 2.53 -33.95 16.24
C GLU A 66 2.36 -35.07 15.20
N GLY A 67 2.09 -36.30 15.64
CA GLY A 67 1.81 -37.44 14.76
C GLY A 67 0.50 -37.34 13.95
N ILE A 68 -0.31 -36.30 14.15
CA ILE A 68 -1.45 -35.98 13.28
C ILE A 68 -0.94 -34.98 12.22
N GLY A 69 -0.47 -35.52 11.10
CA GLY A 69 -0.08 -34.73 9.94
C GLY A 69 -1.30 -34.08 9.27
N PHE A 70 -1.18 -32.79 8.96
CA PHE A 70 -2.14 -32.12 8.07
C PHE A 70 -1.68 -32.32 6.63
N GLU A 71 -2.45 -33.08 5.85
CA GLU A 71 -2.22 -33.17 4.41
C GLU A 71 -2.65 -31.85 3.76
N ILE A 72 -1.67 -31.12 3.24
CA ILE A 72 -1.88 -29.83 2.57
C ILE A 72 -1.58 -30.03 1.09
N PRO A 73 -2.55 -29.77 0.18
CA PRO A 73 -2.35 -29.93 -1.25
C PRO A 73 -1.22 -29.07 -1.81
N ALA A 74 -0.55 -29.58 -2.85
CA ALA A 74 0.45 -28.81 -3.59
C ALA A 74 -0.21 -27.61 -4.31
N GLY A 75 0.59 -26.58 -4.60
CA GLY A 75 0.11 -25.37 -5.28
C GLY A 75 -0.35 -24.26 -4.34
N ILE A 76 0.26 -24.17 -3.15
CA ILE A 76 0.10 -23.01 -2.28
C ILE A 76 0.48 -21.76 -3.08
N SER A 77 -0.44 -20.81 -3.13
CA SER A 77 -0.22 -19.53 -3.83
C SER A 77 1.01 -18.81 -3.28
N SER A 78 1.59 -17.88 -4.04
CA SER A 78 2.69 -17.03 -3.55
C SER A 78 2.36 -16.23 -2.28
N ASN A 79 1.08 -16.20 -1.90
CA ASN A 79 0.54 -15.51 -0.74
C ASN A 79 0.21 -16.46 0.43
N SER A 80 0.69 -17.71 0.38
CA SER A 80 0.49 -18.73 1.42
C SER A 80 -0.98 -19.04 1.76
N THR A 81 -1.92 -18.80 0.83
CA THR A 81 -3.36 -19.01 1.08
C THR A 81 -3.98 -20.09 0.21
N LEU A 82 -4.92 -20.85 0.77
CA LEU A 82 -5.81 -21.78 0.05
C LEU A 82 -7.27 -21.67 0.53
N PRO A 83 -8.26 -22.00 -0.32
CA PRO A 83 -9.65 -22.14 0.09
C PRO A 83 -9.83 -23.22 1.16
N ILE A 84 -10.68 -22.97 2.15
CA ILE A 84 -10.92 -23.91 3.26
C ILE A 84 -11.53 -25.23 2.75
N GLN A 85 -12.41 -25.17 1.75
CA GLN A 85 -12.96 -26.38 1.12
C GLN A 85 -11.88 -27.31 0.55
N THR A 86 -10.80 -26.74 0.00
CA THR A 86 -9.66 -27.52 -0.52
C THR A 86 -8.94 -28.24 0.62
N LEU A 87 -8.75 -27.59 1.77
CA LEU A 87 -8.17 -28.20 2.96
C LEU A 87 -9.06 -29.30 3.53
N TYR A 88 -10.38 -29.10 3.54
CA TYR A 88 -11.35 -30.07 4.03
C TYR A 88 -11.35 -31.37 3.21
N GLN A 89 -11.14 -31.26 1.91
CA GLN A 89 -11.05 -32.42 1.02
C GLN A 89 -9.73 -33.16 1.17
N ALA A 90 -8.65 -32.44 1.46
CA ALA A 90 -7.32 -33.00 1.57
C ALA A 90 -7.08 -33.78 2.88
N SER A 91 -7.56 -33.24 4.01
CA SER A 91 -7.28 -33.86 5.32
C SER A 91 -8.52 -33.86 6.23
N PRO A 92 -9.12 -35.03 6.48
CA PRO A 92 -10.20 -35.17 7.46
C PRO A 92 -9.80 -34.74 8.88
N ASN A 93 -8.55 -34.97 9.25
CA ASN A 93 -7.99 -34.56 10.54
C ASN A 93 -7.93 -33.03 10.66
N LEU A 94 -7.45 -32.35 9.61
CA LEU A 94 -7.42 -30.89 9.56
C LEU A 94 -8.84 -30.32 9.57
N LYS A 95 -9.76 -30.90 8.79
CA LYS A 95 -11.18 -30.51 8.80
C LYS A 95 -11.76 -30.52 10.21
N SER A 96 -11.63 -31.64 10.92
CA SER A 96 -12.16 -31.79 12.28
C SER A 96 -11.55 -30.77 13.24
N ALA A 97 -10.24 -30.49 13.14
CA ALA A 97 -9.57 -29.49 13.96
C ALA A 97 -10.02 -28.06 13.64
N MET A 98 -10.21 -27.72 12.37
CA MET A 98 -10.71 -26.40 11.94
C MET A 98 -12.17 -26.19 12.37
N GLU A 99 -13.04 -27.19 12.20
CA GLU A 99 -14.43 -27.11 12.67
C GLU A 99 -14.49 -26.94 14.20
N GLN A 100 -13.62 -27.63 14.94
CA GLN A 100 -13.52 -27.47 16.38
C GLN A 100 -13.07 -26.04 16.77
N ALA A 101 -12.01 -25.53 16.14
CA ALA A 101 -11.53 -24.16 16.40
C ALA A 101 -12.59 -23.10 16.04
N ALA A 102 -13.31 -23.27 14.92
CA ALA A 102 -14.40 -22.40 14.51
C ALA A 102 -15.56 -22.40 15.53
N ASN A 103 -15.92 -23.56 16.08
CA ASN A 103 -16.94 -23.67 17.12
C ASN A 103 -16.56 -22.91 18.39
N TYR A 104 -15.29 -22.99 18.82
CA TYR A 104 -14.81 -22.20 19.95
C TYR A 104 -14.85 -20.70 19.65
N CYS A 105 -14.43 -20.29 18.46
CA CYS A 105 -14.50 -18.91 18.00
C CYS A 105 -15.93 -18.37 18.06
N ALA A 106 -16.91 -19.14 17.55
CA ALA A 106 -18.33 -18.80 17.59
C ALA A 106 -18.87 -18.66 19.01
N ARG A 107 -18.54 -19.59 19.92
CA ARG A 107 -19.00 -19.56 21.31
C ARG A 107 -18.39 -18.42 22.11
N ARG A 108 -17.15 -18.04 21.83
CA ARG A 108 -16.39 -17.02 22.59
C ARG A 108 -16.38 -15.65 21.93
N GLY A 109 -16.99 -15.49 20.76
CA GLY A 109 -17.03 -14.21 20.02
C GLY A 109 -15.66 -13.77 19.50
N VAL A 110 -14.81 -14.72 19.14
CA VAL A 110 -13.43 -14.48 18.68
C VAL A 110 -13.33 -14.71 17.17
N PRO A 111 -12.78 -13.76 16.38
CA PRO A 111 -12.79 -13.88 14.93
C PRO A 111 -11.76 -14.84 14.34
N ILE A 112 -10.58 -14.95 14.95
CA ILE A 112 -9.44 -15.65 14.36
C ILE A 112 -9.25 -17.01 15.04
N ALA A 113 -9.15 -18.05 14.21
CA ALA A 113 -8.79 -19.39 14.61
C ALA A 113 -7.43 -19.77 14.01
N VAL A 114 -6.59 -20.45 14.79
CA VAL A 114 -5.34 -21.06 14.34
C VAL A 114 -5.35 -22.53 14.73
N VAL A 115 -5.09 -23.41 13.77
CA VAL A 115 -4.90 -24.84 14.01
C VAL A 115 -3.43 -25.17 13.78
N THR A 116 -2.82 -25.90 14.72
CA THR A 116 -1.42 -26.29 14.60
C THR A 116 -1.15 -27.67 15.19
N ASN A 117 -0.13 -28.36 14.69
CA ASN A 117 0.46 -29.55 15.30
C ASN A 117 1.88 -29.28 15.84
N GLY A 118 2.28 -28.00 15.93
CA GLY A 118 3.63 -27.55 16.27
C GLY A 118 4.43 -27.11 15.05
N HIS A 119 4.32 -27.86 13.94
CA HIS A 119 5.11 -27.64 12.73
C HIS A 119 4.35 -26.94 11.61
N GLN A 120 3.08 -27.28 11.48
CA GLN A 120 2.17 -26.74 10.49
C GLN A 120 1.21 -25.76 11.17
N TYR A 121 0.89 -24.66 10.49
CA TYR A 121 -0.02 -23.64 11.02
C TYR A 121 -1.05 -23.29 9.96
N VAL A 122 -2.33 -23.36 10.32
CA VAL A 122 -3.46 -23.00 9.46
C VAL A 122 -4.30 -21.96 10.20
N ALA A 123 -4.25 -20.72 9.72
CA ALA A 123 -4.96 -19.58 10.32
C ALA A 123 -6.11 -19.13 9.43
N PHE A 124 -7.30 -18.96 10.00
CA PHE A 124 -8.50 -18.59 9.27
C PHE A 124 -9.48 -17.79 10.13
N LEU A 125 -10.56 -17.30 9.50
CA LEU A 125 -11.63 -16.59 10.20
C LEU A 125 -12.65 -17.61 10.74
N GLY A 126 -12.53 -17.94 12.03
CA GLY A 126 -13.41 -18.88 12.73
C GLY A 126 -14.81 -18.31 12.99
N THR A 127 -14.97 -16.99 13.02
CA THR A 127 -16.26 -16.32 12.85
C THR A 127 -16.13 -15.19 11.86
N ARG A 128 -17.15 -15.01 11.03
CA ARG A 128 -17.19 -13.99 9.98
C ARG A 128 -18.34 -13.02 10.18
N ILE A 129 -18.15 -11.78 9.76
CA ILE A 129 -19.16 -10.69 9.81
C ILE A 129 -19.47 -10.12 8.41
N ASP A 130 -18.91 -10.72 7.37
CA ASP A 130 -19.04 -10.31 5.97
C ASP A 130 -20.16 -11.07 5.23
N GLY A 131 -20.93 -11.90 5.94
CA GLY A 131 -22.03 -12.68 5.37
C GLY A 131 -21.60 -13.92 4.60
N ILE A 132 -20.31 -14.26 4.59
CA ILE A 132 -19.77 -15.47 3.98
C ILE A 132 -19.69 -16.58 5.05
N ASN A 133 -20.00 -17.82 4.68
CA ASN A 133 -19.85 -18.95 5.60
C ASN A 133 -18.36 -19.21 5.90
N VAL A 134 -18.06 -19.77 7.07
CA VAL A 134 -16.66 -20.03 7.48
C VAL A 134 -15.95 -20.97 6.51
N ASP A 135 -16.63 -22.02 6.05
CA ASP A 135 -16.13 -23.04 5.12
C ASP A 135 -15.91 -22.53 3.69
N GLU A 136 -16.61 -21.48 3.28
CA GLU A 136 -16.42 -20.78 1.99
C GLU A 136 -15.23 -19.81 2.00
N GLY A 137 -14.60 -19.61 3.16
CA GLY A 137 -13.44 -18.74 3.32
C GLY A 137 -12.13 -19.32 2.77
N SER A 138 -11.06 -18.55 2.96
CA SER A 138 -9.68 -18.99 2.74
C SER A 138 -8.92 -19.03 4.07
N ALA A 139 -7.85 -19.83 4.11
CA ALA A 139 -6.93 -19.92 5.23
C ALA A 139 -5.51 -19.52 4.79
N LEU A 140 -4.78 -18.88 5.69
CA LEU A 140 -3.33 -18.68 5.62
C LEU A 140 -2.64 -19.94 6.16
N ILE A 141 -1.66 -20.46 5.44
CA ILE A 141 -1.07 -21.77 5.70
C ILE A 141 0.45 -21.68 5.72
N PHE A 142 1.05 -22.26 6.75
CA PHE A 142 2.46 -22.59 6.78
C PHE A 142 2.62 -24.11 6.89
N THR A 143 3.28 -24.72 5.89
CA THR A 143 3.43 -26.18 5.76
C THR A 143 4.54 -26.78 6.63
N SER A 144 5.41 -25.94 7.18
CA SER A 144 6.47 -26.31 8.11
C SER A 144 6.98 -25.06 8.84
N LEU A 145 7.78 -25.25 9.90
CA LEU A 145 8.49 -24.16 10.55
C LEU A 145 9.47 -23.47 9.59
N LEU A 146 10.11 -24.21 8.69
CA LEU A 146 10.96 -23.64 7.65
C LEU A 146 10.16 -22.76 6.70
N HIS A 147 8.99 -23.20 6.23
CA HIS A 147 8.12 -22.38 5.39
C HIS A 147 7.65 -21.11 6.10
N MET A 148 7.35 -21.19 7.41
CA MET A 148 7.03 -20.03 8.23
C MET A 148 8.23 -19.08 8.38
N TYR A 149 9.42 -19.62 8.58
CA TYR A 149 10.65 -18.84 8.70
C TYR A 149 11.00 -18.10 7.41
N ASP A 150 10.93 -18.78 6.26
CA ASP A 150 11.19 -18.18 4.95
C ASP A 150 10.17 -17.08 4.61
N ASN A 151 8.93 -17.21 5.10
CA ASN A 151 7.84 -16.26 4.94
C ASN A 151 7.53 -15.49 6.24
N PHE A 152 8.54 -15.25 7.09
CA PHE A 152 8.30 -14.73 8.43
C PHE A 152 7.62 -13.36 8.44
N ASN A 153 7.88 -12.51 7.44
CA ASN A 153 7.16 -11.23 7.30
C ASN A 153 5.65 -11.42 7.21
N GLU A 154 5.18 -12.46 6.52
CA GLU A 154 3.75 -12.77 6.41
C GLU A 154 3.21 -13.36 7.71
N ALA A 155 3.95 -14.28 8.32
CA ALA A 155 3.62 -14.86 9.63
C ALA A 155 3.51 -13.76 10.70
N TRP A 156 4.50 -12.88 10.80
CA TRP A 156 4.50 -11.74 11.70
C TRP A 156 3.32 -10.80 11.43
N ASN A 157 3.15 -10.35 10.18
CA ASN A 157 2.08 -9.43 9.86
C ASN A 157 0.69 -10.00 10.15
N CYS A 158 0.47 -11.32 10.04
CA CYS A 158 -0.85 -11.90 10.20
C CYS A 158 -1.12 -12.49 11.59
N LEU A 159 -0.10 -13.04 12.25
CA LEU A 159 -0.26 -13.84 13.47
C LEU A 159 0.42 -13.24 14.71
N SER A 160 1.29 -12.24 14.55
CA SER A 160 1.83 -11.54 15.73
C SER A 160 0.73 -10.75 16.44
N ARG A 161 0.94 -10.46 17.72
CA ARG A 161 0.06 -9.59 18.50
C ARG A 161 -0.24 -8.27 17.78
N HIS A 162 0.79 -7.61 17.27
CA HIS A 162 0.68 -6.37 16.50
C HIS A 162 -0.11 -6.55 15.19
N GLY A 163 0.13 -7.64 14.47
CA GLY A 163 -0.58 -7.96 13.23
C GLY A 163 -2.08 -8.19 13.42
N VAL A 164 -2.44 -8.88 14.51
CA VAL A 164 -3.82 -9.14 14.92
C VAL A 164 -4.53 -7.86 15.36
N ASP A 165 -3.85 -6.98 16.10
CA ASP A 165 -4.39 -5.67 16.48
C ASP A 165 -4.71 -4.80 15.26
N ASP A 166 -3.82 -4.83 14.26
CA ASP A 166 -3.98 -4.15 12.97
C ASP A 166 -4.97 -4.83 12.00
N LYS A 167 -5.58 -5.95 12.42
CA LYS A 167 -6.53 -6.75 11.63
C LYS A 167 -5.97 -7.22 10.28
N ARG A 168 -4.67 -7.49 10.21
CA ARG A 168 -3.97 -7.84 8.96
C ARG A 168 -4.46 -9.17 8.37
N LEU A 169 -4.57 -10.21 9.18
CA LEU A 169 -5.09 -11.52 8.73
C LEU A 169 -6.55 -11.40 8.24
N ILE A 170 -7.38 -10.66 8.96
CA ILE A 170 -8.78 -10.41 8.56
C ILE A 170 -8.82 -9.74 7.19
N ARG A 171 -8.07 -8.64 7.00
CA ARG A 171 -7.99 -7.97 5.70
C ARG A 171 -7.48 -8.88 4.59
N LYS A 172 -6.52 -9.76 4.88
CA LYS A 172 -5.95 -10.70 3.92
C LYS A 172 -6.95 -11.79 3.50
N LEU A 173 -7.77 -12.28 4.41
CA LEU A 173 -8.72 -13.38 4.17
C LEU A 173 -10.14 -12.91 3.80
N THR A 174 -10.38 -11.61 3.84
CA THR A 174 -11.65 -10.97 3.44
C THR A 174 -11.47 -10.16 2.15
N ILE A 175 -10.49 -10.47 1.29
CA ILE A 175 -10.30 -9.78 0.00
C ILE A 175 -11.41 -10.16 -0.99
N GLY A 176 -12.57 -9.54 -0.77
CA GLY A 176 -13.50 -8.95 -1.72
C GLY A 176 -13.91 -7.54 -1.24
N ASP A 177 -13.49 -7.13 -0.03
CA ASP A 177 -13.84 -5.84 0.51
C ASP A 177 -12.74 -4.82 0.19
N THR A 178 -12.78 -4.32 -1.05
CA THR A 178 -12.34 -2.96 -1.38
C THR A 178 -13.25 -1.92 -0.69
N SER A 179 -13.60 -2.13 0.58
CA SER A 179 -14.11 -1.01 1.37
C SER A 179 -12.89 -0.12 1.61
N LEU A 180 -12.80 0.93 0.80
CA LEU A 180 -11.91 2.05 1.05
C LEU A 180 -11.96 2.32 2.56
N PRO A 181 -10.81 2.40 3.26
CA PRO A 181 -10.82 2.70 4.67
C PRO A 181 -11.74 3.90 4.89
N SER A 182 -12.67 3.76 5.84
CA SER A 182 -13.66 4.80 6.09
C SER A 182 -12.95 6.14 6.15
N LYS A 183 -13.40 7.13 5.36
CA LYS A 183 -12.75 8.44 5.26
C LYS A 183 -12.38 8.89 6.67
N LEU A 184 -11.15 9.36 6.92
CA LEU A 184 -10.73 9.80 8.27
C LEU A 184 -11.75 10.74 8.94
N SER A 185 -12.48 11.48 8.12
CA SER A 185 -13.59 12.33 8.51
C SER A 185 -14.71 11.61 9.27
N THR A 186 -14.97 10.31 9.06
CA THR A 186 -15.96 9.53 9.84
C THR A 186 -15.55 9.31 11.30
N LYS A 187 -14.28 9.56 11.66
CA LYS A 187 -13.82 9.56 13.06
C LYS A 187 -14.14 10.87 13.78
N LEU A 188 -14.58 11.91 13.07
CA LEU A 188 -14.97 13.17 13.67
C LEU A 188 -16.42 13.04 14.15
N ILE A 189 -16.64 13.33 15.44
CA ILE A 189 -17.93 13.17 16.14
C ILE A 189 -19.08 13.92 15.43
N ASP A 190 -18.76 14.99 14.69
CA ASP A 190 -19.72 15.86 14.02
C ASP A 190 -19.49 15.97 12.50
N TYR A 191 -19.05 14.91 11.81
CA TYR A 191 -18.85 14.95 10.35
C TYR A 191 -19.66 13.87 9.60
N PRO A 192 -20.26 14.19 8.44
CA PRO A 192 -20.28 15.51 7.79
C PRO A 192 -21.32 16.44 8.43
N LYS A 193 -20.88 17.63 8.85
CA LYS A 193 -21.75 18.73 9.29
C LYS A 193 -21.70 19.86 8.26
N ILE A 194 -22.88 20.39 7.93
CA ILE A 194 -22.98 21.60 7.11
C ILE A 194 -22.32 22.74 7.89
N ARG A 195 -21.18 23.23 7.39
CA ARG A 195 -20.52 24.42 7.93
C ARG A 195 -21.01 25.63 7.16
N TYR A 196 -21.58 26.59 7.90
CA TYR A 196 -21.83 27.92 7.36
C TYR A 196 -20.51 28.69 7.31
N PRO A 197 -20.29 29.54 6.28
CA PRO A 197 -19.14 30.41 6.24
C PRO A 197 -19.08 31.25 7.51
N SER A 198 -17.97 31.17 8.24
CA SER A 198 -17.72 32.12 9.34
C SER A 198 -17.46 33.52 8.79
N ASP A 199 -17.66 34.55 9.61
CA ASP A 199 -17.32 35.93 9.24
C ASP A 199 -15.85 36.04 8.77
N ILE A 200 -14.94 35.28 9.39
CA ILE A 200 -13.53 35.20 8.99
C ILE A 200 -13.39 34.62 7.58
N GLN A 201 -14.13 33.57 7.24
CA GLN A 201 -14.10 32.98 5.90
C GLN A 201 -14.70 33.92 4.85
N ILE A 202 -15.77 34.63 5.18
CA ILE A 202 -16.38 35.63 4.29
C ILE A 202 -15.37 36.76 4.04
N ASN A 203 -14.76 37.29 5.09
CA ASN A 203 -13.73 38.34 4.98
C ASN A 203 -12.52 37.85 4.19
N LEU A 204 -11.99 36.66 4.46
CA LEU A 204 -10.87 36.11 3.70
C LEU A 204 -11.21 35.90 2.22
N ARG A 205 -12.45 35.49 1.92
CA ARG A 205 -12.92 35.36 0.54
C ARG A 205 -12.96 36.71 -0.16
N GLN A 206 -13.55 37.72 0.48
CA GLN A 206 -13.62 39.08 -0.06
C GLN A 206 -12.23 39.67 -0.29
N LEU A 207 -11.32 39.51 0.67
CA LEU A 207 -9.93 39.94 0.52
C LEU A 207 -9.24 39.18 -0.61
N SER A 208 -9.44 37.86 -0.71
CA SER A 208 -8.88 37.06 -1.79
C SER A 208 -9.40 37.47 -3.16
N GLU A 209 -10.70 37.74 -3.29
CA GLU A 209 -11.30 38.23 -4.55
C GLU A 209 -10.73 39.60 -4.89
N LEU A 210 -10.72 40.54 -3.94
CA LEU A 210 -10.21 41.89 -4.16
C LEU A 210 -8.72 41.93 -4.51
N PHE A 211 -7.88 41.11 -3.87
CA PHE A 211 -6.44 41.16 -4.11
C PHE A 211 -5.96 40.26 -5.27
N ILE A 212 -6.59 39.11 -5.50
CA ILE A 212 -6.10 38.14 -6.49
C ILE A 212 -6.80 38.36 -7.84
N GLN A 213 -8.07 38.74 -7.86
CA GLN A 213 -8.80 38.94 -9.11
C GLN A 213 -8.28 40.19 -9.85
N ASP A 214 -8.05 41.28 -9.12
CA ASP A 214 -7.45 42.51 -9.67
C ASP A 214 -6.04 42.27 -10.25
N VAL A 215 -5.29 41.31 -9.71
CA VAL A 215 -3.97 40.92 -10.22
C VAL A 215 -4.07 40.17 -11.54
N VAL A 216 -5.11 39.35 -11.75
CA VAL A 216 -5.30 38.60 -13.00
C VAL A 216 -5.85 39.47 -14.12
N ASP A 217 -6.70 40.45 -13.78
CA ASP A 217 -7.37 41.30 -14.77
C ASP A 217 -6.48 42.44 -15.31
N ASN A 218 -5.39 42.79 -14.60
CA ASN A 218 -4.44 43.80 -15.04
C ASN A 218 -3.09 43.18 -15.47
N PRO A 219 -2.74 43.21 -16.77
CA PRO A 219 -1.52 42.58 -17.29
C PRO A 219 -0.21 43.08 -16.67
N GLU A 220 -0.14 44.34 -16.24
CA GLU A 220 1.05 44.90 -15.61
C GLU A 220 1.21 44.40 -14.17
N LEU A 221 0.10 44.34 -13.42
CA LEU A 221 0.08 43.79 -12.06
C LEU A 221 0.31 42.28 -12.07
N GLU A 222 -0.25 41.56 -13.06
CA GLU A 222 -0.05 40.13 -13.23
C GLU A 222 1.45 39.81 -13.39
N LYS A 223 2.13 40.57 -14.26
CA LYS A 223 3.58 40.43 -14.47
C LYS A 223 4.37 40.67 -13.18
N ASP A 224 4.07 41.75 -12.48
CA ASP A 224 4.78 42.12 -11.26
C ASP A 224 4.53 41.11 -10.12
N PHE A 225 3.31 40.55 -10.05
CA PHE A 225 2.94 39.49 -9.13
C PHE A 225 3.75 38.23 -9.38
N TYR A 226 3.78 37.70 -10.61
CA TYR A 226 4.58 36.50 -10.89
C TYR A 226 6.08 36.75 -10.72
N LYS A 227 6.56 37.98 -10.99
CA LYS A 227 7.97 38.33 -10.75
C LYS A 227 8.36 38.33 -9.27
N LYS A 228 7.47 38.77 -8.37
CA LYS A 228 7.79 38.93 -6.93
C LYS A 228 7.34 37.75 -6.08
N CYS A 229 6.27 37.07 -6.47
CA CYS A 229 5.58 36.08 -5.64
C CYS A 229 5.73 34.63 -6.15
N TYR A 230 6.30 34.41 -7.33
CA TYR A 230 6.55 33.04 -7.80
C TYR A 230 7.80 32.45 -7.13
N CYS A 231 7.61 31.41 -6.32
CA CYS A 231 8.69 30.67 -5.70
C CYS A 231 9.11 29.48 -6.57
N GLU A 232 10.31 29.54 -7.15
CA GLU A 232 10.90 28.41 -7.87
C GLU A 232 11.29 27.31 -6.88
N SER A 233 10.58 26.18 -6.91
CA SER A 233 11.06 24.97 -6.24
C SER A 233 12.18 24.34 -7.08
N GLY A 234 13.25 23.84 -6.46
CA GLY A 234 14.47 23.43 -7.17
C GLY A 234 14.27 22.35 -8.26
N VAL A 235 13.17 21.60 -8.22
CA VAL A 235 12.78 20.64 -9.26
C VAL A 235 12.17 21.34 -10.49
N LEU A 236 11.41 22.43 -10.30
CA LEU A 236 10.78 23.21 -11.38
C LEU A 236 11.81 23.94 -12.26
N ASN A 237 12.96 24.33 -11.72
CA ASN A 237 14.00 25.03 -12.49
C ASN A 237 14.54 24.18 -13.66
N ARG A 238 14.67 22.85 -13.47
CA ARG A 238 15.03 21.93 -14.57
C ARG A 238 13.95 21.87 -15.66
N TYR A 239 12.68 21.91 -15.28
CA TYR A 239 11.56 21.91 -16.22
C TYR A 239 11.40 23.25 -16.95
N SER A 240 11.69 24.38 -16.28
CA SER A 240 11.70 25.71 -16.90
C SER A 240 12.79 25.83 -17.97
N LEU A 241 14.01 25.38 -17.69
CA LEU A 241 15.12 25.36 -18.65
C LEU A 241 14.81 24.48 -19.87
N LEU A 242 14.29 23.27 -19.63
CA LEU A 242 13.91 22.35 -20.71
C LEU A 242 12.77 22.93 -21.55
N SER A 243 11.78 23.55 -20.92
CA SER A 243 10.65 24.20 -21.60
C SER A 243 11.10 25.41 -22.41
N LYS A 244 12.02 26.22 -21.88
CA LYS A 244 12.64 27.34 -22.60
C LYS A 244 13.39 26.86 -23.85
N ASN A 245 14.23 25.82 -23.72
CA ASN A 245 14.97 25.26 -24.85
C ASN A 245 14.05 24.69 -25.94
N ILE A 246 12.92 24.07 -25.56
CA ILE A 246 11.91 23.60 -26.52
C ILE A 246 11.25 24.77 -27.25
N LEU A 247 10.87 25.82 -26.53
CA LEU A 247 10.26 27.01 -27.14
C LEU A 247 11.26 27.74 -28.04
N GLU A 248 12.50 27.90 -27.60
CA GLU A 248 13.57 28.53 -28.37
C GLU A 248 13.80 27.79 -29.70
N ALA A 249 13.89 26.46 -29.68
CA ALA A 249 14.03 25.68 -30.91
C ALA A 249 12.80 25.71 -31.82
N ARG A 250 11.59 25.73 -31.23
CA ARG A 250 10.35 25.88 -32.01
C ARG A 250 10.30 27.23 -32.72
N TYR A 251 10.73 28.31 -32.08
CA TYR A 251 10.69 29.64 -32.68
C TYR A 251 11.92 29.95 -33.53
N SER A 252 13.10 29.37 -33.26
CA SER A 252 14.27 29.51 -34.12
C SER A 252 14.06 28.90 -35.51
N SER A 253 13.30 27.79 -35.58
CA SER A 253 12.92 27.12 -36.84
C SER A 253 11.82 27.85 -37.63
N ILE A 254 11.00 28.69 -36.96
CA ILE A 254 9.94 29.48 -37.59
C ILE A 254 10.46 30.84 -38.07
N PHE A 255 11.45 31.43 -37.37
CA PHE A 255 11.91 32.81 -37.61
C PHE A 255 13.31 32.92 -38.23
N SER A 256 13.87 31.85 -38.79
CA SER A 256 15.06 31.95 -39.65
C SER A 256 14.70 32.69 -40.95
N ASN A 257 14.72 34.02 -40.89
CA ASN A 257 14.46 34.97 -41.99
C ASN A 257 15.57 35.00 -43.06
N THR A 258 16.21 33.87 -43.30
CA THR A 258 17.05 33.63 -44.46
C THR A 258 16.76 32.22 -44.89
N GLU A 259 16.18 32.08 -46.08
CA GLU A 259 16.24 30.85 -46.86
C GLU A 259 17.71 30.48 -47.05
N GLN A 260 18.30 29.83 -46.06
CA GLN A 260 19.50 29.04 -46.26
C GLN A 260 19.05 27.60 -46.13
N GLN A 261 19.10 26.95 -47.30
CA GLN A 261 18.96 25.52 -47.53
C GLN A 261 19.48 24.70 -46.34
N PRO A 262 18.82 23.59 -45.99
CA PRO A 262 19.29 22.75 -44.88
C PRO A 262 20.75 22.37 -45.13
N SER A 263 21.65 22.87 -44.28
CA SER A 263 23.04 22.45 -44.34
C SER A 263 23.10 21.00 -43.92
N THR A 264 23.31 20.10 -44.88
CA THR A 264 23.51 18.68 -44.64
C THR A 264 24.86 18.48 -43.96
N THR A 265 24.87 18.47 -42.63
CA THR A 265 26.03 18.00 -41.87
C THR A 265 25.97 16.47 -41.73
N PRO A 266 27.09 15.75 -41.96
CA PRO A 266 27.09 14.30 -42.01
C PRO A 266 26.83 13.67 -40.62
N VAL A 267 25.90 12.71 -40.58
CA VAL A 267 25.32 12.04 -39.40
C VAL A 267 26.24 10.96 -38.77
N SER A 268 27.56 11.04 -38.93
CA SER A 268 28.46 10.01 -38.37
C SER A 268 29.75 10.59 -37.83
N SER A 269 29.76 10.80 -36.51
CA SER A 269 31.00 10.65 -35.74
C SER A 269 30.87 9.38 -34.89
N LYS A 270 31.81 8.45 -35.09
CA LYS A 270 31.93 7.22 -34.31
C LYS A 270 32.27 7.56 -32.86
N LYS A 271 31.24 7.74 -32.02
CA LYS A 271 31.13 7.39 -30.59
C LYS A 271 29.99 8.19 -29.94
N GLY A 272 28.90 7.50 -29.62
CA GLY A 272 27.96 7.85 -28.56
C GLY A 272 27.09 9.10 -28.75
N SER A 273 25.77 8.88 -28.79
CA SER A 273 24.68 9.89 -28.71
C SER A 273 24.43 10.74 -29.97
N ASN A 274 23.59 10.21 -30.87
CA ASN A 274 23.05 10.88 -32.06
C ASN A 274 21.95 11.93 -31.75
N PHE A 275 21.83 12.41 -30.52
CA PHE A 275 20.82 13.40 -30.15
C PHE A 275 21.50 14.74 -29.86
N THR A 276 21.80 15.50 -30.91
CA THR A 276 22.10 16.92 -30.68
C THR A 276 20.83 17.61 -30.17
N PRO A 277 20.95 18.58 -29.25
CA PRO A 277 19.82 19.32 -28.70
C PRO A 277 18.94 19.92 -29.81
N GLU A 278 19.53 20.30 -30.94
CA GLU A 278 18.84 20.84 -32.11
C GLU A 278 17.89 19.82 -32.76
N ILE A 279 18.33 18.57 -32.99
CA ILE A 279 17.49 17.51 -33.57
C ILE A 279 16.35 17.13 -32.62
N LEU A 280 16.64 17.05 -31.32
CA LEU A 280 15.63 16.76 -30.30
C LEU A 280 14.59 17.87 -30.23
N ALA A 281 15.03 19.12 -30.30
CA ALA A 281 14.16 20.27 -30.16
C ALA A 281 13.34 20.53 -31.45
N GLU A 282 13.86 20.20 -32.63
CA GLU A 282 13.08 20.16 -33.89
C GLU A 282 12.04 19.03 -33.88
N ALA A 283 12.38 17.84 -33.39
CA ALA A 283 11.44 16.72 -33.24
C ALA A 283 10.32 17.02 -32.22
N LEU A 284 10.62 17.79 -31.18
CA LEU A 284 9.65 18.25 -30.16
C LEU A 284 8.84 19.46 -30.61
N SER A 285 9.37 20.30 -31.53
CA SER A 285 8.67 21.50 -32.02
C SER A 285 7.31 21.19 -32.64
N ARG A 286 7.17 20.05 -33.33
CA ARG A 286 5.97 19.62 -34.07
C ARG A 286 4.96 18.83 -33.21
N ARG A 287 5.26 18.59 -31.93
CA ARG A 287 4.41 17.76 -31.05
C ARG A 287 3.67 18.64 -30.02
N PRO A 288 2.42 18.32 -29.68
CA PRO A 288 1.72 18.98 -28.58
C PRO A 288 2.45 18.70 -27.25
N ILE A 289 2.61 19.74 -26.42
CA ILE A 289 3.22 19.63 -25.09
C ILE A 289 2.09 19.51 -24.07
N VAL A 290 2.10 18.44 -23.28
CA VAL A 290 1.11 18.21 -22.22
C VAL A 290 1.80 18.35 -20.87
N LEU A 291 1.29 19.26 -20.02
CA LEU A 291 1.74 19.43 -18.64
C LEU A 291 0.94 18.51 -17.72
N ILE A 292 1.57 17.42 -17.28
CA ILE A 292 0.97 16.42 -16.39
C ILE A 292 1.40 16.70 -14.95
N GLY A 293 0.45 16.63 -14.01
CA GLY A 293 0.69 16.73 -12.57
C GLY A 293 -0.61 16.69 -11.79
N ASP A 294 -0.54 16.51 -10.48
CA ASP A 294 -1.72 16.42 -9.62
C ASP A 294 -2.53 17.73 -9.56
N VAL A 295 -3.77 17.66 -9.07
CA VAL A 295 -4.61 18.86 -8.87
C VAL A 295 -3.94 19.76 -7.82
N GLY A 296 -3.80 21.05 -8.12
CA GLY A 296 -3.23 22.05 -7.19
C GLY A 296 -1.71 22.26 -7.25
N VAL A 297 -0.97 21.49 -8.06
CA VAL A 297 0.51 21.61 -8.15
C VAL A 297 1.03 22.86 -8.89
N GLY A 298 0.15 23.79 -9.29
CA GLY A 298 0.56 25.07 -9.86
C GLY A 298 0.86 25.07 -11.37
N LYS A 299 0.29 24.15 -12.16
CA LYS A 299 0.48 24.08 -13.63
C LYS A 299 0.18 25.41 -14.35
N THR A 300 -0.92 26.07 -13.99
CA THR A 300 -1.29 27.38 -14.56
C THR A 300 -0.28 28.47 -14.17
N SER A 301 0.11 28.51 -12.89
CA SER A 301 1.10 29.46 -12.38
C SER A 301 2.46 29.26 -13.03
N PHE A 302 2.84 28.02 -13.34
CA PHE A 302 4.05 27.70 -14.09
C PHE A 302 4.01 28.29 -15.51
N ILE A 303 2.91 28.12 -16.26
CA ILE A 303 2.77 28.70 -17.60
C ILE A 303 2.85 30.23 -17.55
N LYS A 304 2.16 30.86 -16.59
CA LYS A 304 2.18 32.32 -16.45
C LYS A 304 3.56 32.85 -16.06
N ASN A 305 4.29 32.17 -15.18
CA ASN A 305 5.69 32.51 -14.89
C ASN A 305 6.60 32.32 -16.11
N LEU A 306 6.37 31.26 -16.90
CA LEU A 306 7.09 31.03 -18.15
C LEU A 306 6.86 32.17 -19.15
N TYR A 307 5.60 32.61 -19.28
CA TYR A 307 5.20 33.72 -20.16
C TYR A 307 5.74 35.08 -19.72
N HIS A 308 5.62 35.44 -18.44
CA HIS A 308 5.98 36.78 -17.96
C HIS A 308 7.48 36.94 -17.65
N ASN A 309 8.16 35.87 -17.21
CA ASN A 309 9.51 35.95 -16.66
C ASN A 309 10.53 35.08 -17.43
N SER A 310 10.33 33.76 -17.48
CA SER A 310 11.41 32.83 -17.89
C SER A 310 11.64 32.76 -19.42
N ALA A 311 10.58 32.86 -20.22
CA ALA A 311 10.60 32.75 -21.68
C ALA A 311 9.86 33.93 -22.36
N TYR A 312 9.89 35.11 -21.73
CA TYR A 312 9.16 36.30 -22.20
C TYR A 312 9.51 36.70 -23.65
N ASN A 313 10.79 36.61 -24.03
CA ASN A 313 11.26 37.03 -25.35
C ASN A 313 10.82 36.04 -26.45
N GLU A 314 10.81 34.76 -26.12
CA GLU A 314 10.42 33.66 -26.99
C GLU A 314 8.92 33.73 -27.27
N PHE A 315 8.10 33.96 -26.23
CA PHE A 315 6.66 34.19 -26.39
C PHE A 315 6.34 35.51 -27.11
N LYS A 316 7.11 36.58 -26.89
CA LYS A 316 6.92 37.85 -27.62
C LYS A 316 7.24 37.72 -29.11
N ARG A 317 8.19 36.85 -29.48
CA ARG A 317 8.51 36.53 -30.88
C ARG A 317 7.43 35.64 -31.51
N SER A 318 6.72 34.86 -30.71
CA SER A 318 5.61 34.04 -31.18
C SER A 318 4.34 34.86 -31.40
N PHE A 319 3.78 34.81 -32.61
CA PHE A 319 2.41 35.30 -32.83
C PHE A 319 1.44 34.36 -32.11
N MET A 320 1.01 34.73 -30.91
CA MET A 320 -0.10 34.08 -30.23
C MET A 320 -1.36 34.85 -30.64
N CYS A 321 -2.07 34.36 -31.67
CA CYS A 321 -3.50 34.63 -31.74
C CYS A 321 -4.13 33.88 -30.56
N ILE A 322 -4.64 34.64 -29.61
CA ILE A 322 -5.50 34.15 -28.53
C ILE A 322 -6.83 33.73 -29.17
#